data_AF-A0A8S3J8T5-F1
#
_entry.id   AF-A0A8S3J8T5-F1
#
_cell.length_a   1.000
_cell.length_b   1.000
_cell.length_c   1.000
_cell.angle_alpha   90.00
_cell.angle_beta   90.00
_cell.angle_gamma   90.00
#
_symmetry.space_group_name_H-M   'P 1'
#
loop_
_entity.id
_entity.type
_entity.pdbx_description
1 polymer ?
#
loop_
_entity_poly.entity_id
_entity_poly.type
_entity_poly.pdbx_seq_one_letter_code
_entity_poly.pdbx_strand_id
1 'polypeptide(L)'
;IKNIDERYQTQQVQIDELTKIIEVLKVRKDPKIKRTINFDDLGEQHGDLDYYGFIPLNYAGFTWKNGAFMPQQHGKSSYPNTGFATAFKQNQKCVIFNLGCQPIKLHDPRNTFCILSFEATCAFQDEVILTVTGRRAGKTIQTVIFTLRYHEIKIFELNWDNIDELEFSPKGGKQLATSTDADRHVILTTLNFS
;
A
#
# COMPACT_ATOMS: atom_id res chain seq x y z
N ILE A 1 27.22 -48.19 -27.56
CA ILE A 1 28.02 -47.38 -26.59
C ILE A 1 27.89 -45.88 -26.90
N LYS A 2 28.13 -45.38 -28.12
CA LYS A 2 27.96 -43.94 -28.49
C LYS A 2 26.58 -43.31 -28.20
N ASN A 3 25.49 -44.04 -28.36
CA ASN A 3 24.11 -43.52 -28.26
C ASN A 3 23.66 -43.22 -26.81
N ILE A 4 24.43 -43.71 -25.82
CA ILE A 4 24.15 -43.48 -24.39
C ILE A 4 24.78 -42.14 -23.97
N ASP A 5 26.03 -41.88 -24.36
CA ASP A 5 26.74 -40.63 -24.05
C ASP A 5 26.01 -39.39 -24.58
N GLU A 6 25.48 -39.42 -25.80
CA GLU A 6 24.77 -38.28 -26.39
C GLU A 6 23.47 -37.92 -25.63
N ARG A 7 22.78 -38.93 -25.09
CA ARG A 7 21.58 -38.70 -24.25
C ARG A 7 21.94 -38.13 -22.89
N TYR A 8 23.02 -38.60 -22.28
CA TYR A 8 23.52 -38.06 -21.02
C TYR A 8 23.97 -36.60 -21.17
N GLN A 9 24.69 -36.28 -22.25
CA GLN A 9 25.10 -34.90 -22.53
C GLN A 9 23.89 -33.97 -22.75
N THR A 10 22.88 -34.45 -23.48
CA THR A 10 21.65 -33.66 -23.73
C THR A 10 20.83 -33.44 -22.44
N GLN A 11 20.72 -34.46 -21.59
CA GLN A 11 20.02 -34.34 -20.30
C GLN A 11 20.76 -33.41 -19.33
N GLN A 12 22.10 -33.43 -19.31
CA GLN A 12 22.89 -32.57 -18.43
C GLN A 12 22.73 -31.09 -18.81
N VAL A 13 22.75 -30.77 -20.10
CA VAL A 13 22.51 -29.40 -20.58
C VAL A 13 21.12 -28.88 -20.16
N GLN A 14 20.09 -29.72 -20.27
CA GLN A 14 18.73 -29.35 -19.84
C GLN A 14 18.64 -29.10 -18.33
N ILE A 15 19.34 -29.91 -17.52
CA ILE A 15 19.39 -29.73 -16.06
C ILE A 15 20.11 -28.43 -15.69
N ASP A 16 21.21 -28.09 -16.37
CA ASP A 16 21.97 -26.88 -16.11
C ASP A 16 21.19 -25.62 -16.50
N GLU A 17 20.43 -25.66 -17.60
CA GLU A 17 19.51 -24.58 -17.99
C GLU A 17 18.35 -24.42 -17.00
N LEU A 18 17.73 -25.51 -16.55
CA LEU A 18 16.69 -25.47 -15.52
C LEU A 18 17.21 -24.93 -14.20
N THR A 19 18.43 -25.28 -13.82
CA THR A 19 19.07 -24.79 -12.59
C THR A 19 19.32 -23.29 -12.65
N LYS A 20 19.81 -22.78 -13.79
CA LYS A 20 19.95 -21.33 -14.02
C LYS A 20 18.61 -20.60 -14.01
N ILE A 21 17.56 -21.18 -14.59
CA ILE A 21 16.22 -20.61 -14.53
C ILE A 21 15.71 -20.56 -13.08
N ILE A 22 15.89 -21.63 -12.30
CA ILE A 22 15.52 -21.68 -10.89
C ILE A 22 16.33 -20.67 -10.06
N GLU A 23 17.63 -20.50 -10.31
CA GLU A 23 18.45 -19.50 -9.63
C GLU A 23 18.03 -18.08 -10.00
N VAL A 24 17.75 -17.79 -11.27
CA VAL A 24 17.22 -16.50 -11.71
C VAL A 24 15.85 -16.23 -11.08
N LEU A 25 14.99 -17.25 -10.93
CA LEU A 25 13.70 -17.14 -10.25
C LEU A 25 13.85 -16.93 -8.73
N LYS A 26 14.83 -17.58 -8.09
CA LYS A 26 15.18 -17.36 -6.67
C LYS A 26 15.74 -15.95 -6.42
N VAL A 27 16.53 -15.42 -7.35
CA VAL A 27 17.08 -14.05 -7.31
C VAL A 27 16.02 -13.00 -7.65
N ARG A 28 14.97 -13.35 -8.42
CA ARG A 28 14.03 -12.36 -8.97
C ARG A 28 12.81 -11.99 -8.15
N LYS A 29 12.39 -12.64 -7.06
CA LYS A 29 11.20 -12.16 -6.31
C LYS A 29 11.00 -12.84 -4.97
N ASP A 30 11.76 -12.42 -3.97
CA ASP A 30 11.19 -12.34 -2.63
C ASP A 30 11.03 -10.84 -2.36
N PRO A 31 9.84 -10.24 -2.59
CA PRO A 31 9.65 -8.82 -2.32
C PRO A 31 9.72 -8.65 -0.80
N LYS A 32 10.93 -8.42 -0.27
CA LYS A 32 11.10 -8.00 1.11
C LYS A 32 10.23 -6.76 1.31
N ILE A 33 9.57 -6.70 2.46
CA ILE A 33 8.82 -5.51 2.87
C ILE A 33 9.76 -4.30 2.71
N LYS A 34 9.32 -3.30 1.96
CA LYS A 34 10.05 -2.04 1.87
C LYS A 34 9.97 -1.38 3.25
N ARG A 35 11.11 -0.93 3.79
CA ARG A 35 11.17 -0.17 5.05
C ARG A 35 10.30 1.08 5.02
N THR A 36 10.21 1.73 3.86
CA THR A 36 9.32 2.87 3.65
C THR A 36 8.54 2.66 2.37
N ILE A 37 7.24 2.89 2.45
CA ILE A 37 6.33 2.91 1.31
C ILE A 37 5.78 4.32 1.20
N ASN A 38 6.14 5.04 0.14
CA ASN A 38 5.63 6.38 -0.18
C ASN A 38 4.77 6.40 -1.45
N PHE A 39 4.49 5.24 -2.05
CA PHE A 39 3.64 5.08 -3.23
C PHE A 39 4.07 5.77 -4.52
N ASP A 40 5.15 6.58 -4.53
CA ASP A 40 5.57 7.35 -5.71
C ASP A 40 5.86 6.47 -6.93
N ASP A 41 6.34 5.23 -6.71
CA ASP A 41 6.58 4.26 -7.77
C ASP A 41 5.30 3.79 -8.47
N LEU A 42 4.13 3.88 -7.82
CA LEU A 42 2.83 3.66 -8.47
C LEU A 42 2.50 4.80 -9.44
N GLY A 43 2.84 6.05 -9.11
CA GLY A 43 2.65 7.18 -10.02
C GLY A 43 3.53 7.07 -11.26
N GLU A 44 4.80 6.68 -11.08
CA GLU A 44 5.76 6.57 -12.17
C GLU A 44 5.46 5.42 -13.14
N GLN A 45 4.97 4.28 -12.62
CA GLN A 45 4.65 3.10 -13.44
C GLN A 45 3.37 3.27 -14.27
N HIS A 46 2.50 4.18 -13.86
CA HIS A 46 1.21 4.37 -14.49
C HIS A 46 1.10 5.66 -15.31
N GLY A 47 2.09 6.56 -15.21
CA GLY A 47 2.17 7.79 -16.01
C GLY A 47 1.27 8.92 -15.47
N ASP A 48 1.14 10.00 -16.26
CA ASP A 48 0.25 11.15 -15.99
C ASP A 48 -1.22 10.76 -16.17
N LEU A 49 -1.71 9.83 -15.36
CA LEU A 49 -3.09 9.42 -15.39
C LEU A 49 -3.99 10.50 -14.81
N ASP A 50 -5.05 10.83 -15.55
CA ASP A 50 -6.19 11.61 -15.07
C ASP A 50 -7.24 10.72 -14.35
N TYR A 51 -6.83 9.55 -13.84
CA TYR A 51 -7.71 8.63 -13.12
C TYR A 51 -6.97 7.89 -11.99
N TYR A 52 -7.72 7.34 -11.03
CA TYR A 52 -7.19 6.51 -9.94
C TYR A 52 -7.14 5.03 -10.32
N GLY A 53 -6.16 4.28 -9.80
CA GLY A 53 -5.99 2.86 -10.12
C GLY A 53 -6.11 1.93 -8.91
N PHE A 54 -6.08 0.62 -9.16
CA PHE A 54 -6.02 -0.40 -8.11
C PHE A 54 -4.57 -0.69 -7.70
N ILE A 55 -4.34 -0.93 -6.41
CA ILE A 55 -3.02 -1.33 -5.93
C ILE A 55 -2.69 -2.74 -6.48
N PRO A 56 -1.49 -2.97 -7.04
CA PRO A 56 -1.06 -4.31 -7.45
C PRO A 56 -1.09 -5.31 -6.29
N LEU A 57 -1.50 -6.55 -6.57
CA LEU A 57 -1.79 -7.58 -5.55
C LEU A 57 -0.65 -7.83 -4.54
N ASN A 58 0.61 -7.65 -4.93
CA ASN A 58 1.80 -7.88 -4.09
C ASN A 58 2.69 -6.63 -3.94
N TYR A 59 2.07 -5.44 -3.98
CA TYR A 59 2.79 -4.19 -3.90
C TYR A 59 3.56 -4.06 -2.58
N ALA A 60 4.86 -3.74 -2.69
CA ALA A 60 5.80 -3.60 -1.58
C ALA A 60 5.91 -4.81 -0.62
N GLY A 61 5.57 -6.02 -1.10
CA GLY A 61 5.64 -7.24 -0.31
C GLY A 61 4.38 -7.57 0.49
N PHE A 62 3.31 -6.77 0.33
CA PHE A 62 2.04 -6.97 1.00
C PHE A 62 0.91 -7.33 0.03
N THR A 63 -0.08 -8.05 0.54
CA THR A 63 -1.39 -8.18 -0.09
C THR A 63 -2.31 -7.06 0.37
N TRP A 64 -2.90 -6.32 -0.58
CA TRP A 64 -3.75 -5.17 -0.30
C TRP A 64 -5.22 -5.47 -0.55
N LYS A 65 -6.11 -4.90 0.28
CA LYS A 65 -7.56 -4.91 0.07
C LYS A 65 -8.13 -3.52 0.26
N ASN A 66 -9.10 -3.18 -0.60
CA ASN A 66 -9.83 -1.91 -0.60
C ASN A 66 -8.93 -0.67 -0.68
N GLY A 67 -7.70 -0.80 -1.19
CA GLY A 67 -6.83 0.31 -1.48
C GLY A 67 -6.88 0.65 -2.97
N ALA A 68 -7.01 1.93 -3.28
CA ALA A 68 -6.80 2.48 -4.62
C ALA A 68 -5.72 3.55 -4.55
N PHE A 69 -4.99 3.75 -5.63
CA PHE A 69 -3.96 4.78 -5.71
C PHE A 69 -4.45 5.97 -6.53
N MET A 70 -4.07 7.16 -6.11
CA MET A 70 -4.41 8.43 -6.74
C MET A 70 -3.12 9.14 -7.17
N PRO A 71 -2.91 9.42 -8.47
CA PRO A 71 -1.78 10.21 -8.93
C PRO A 71 -1.98 11.70 -8.62
N GLN A 72 -0.88 12.43 -8.47
CA GLN A 72 -0.88 13.85 -8.11
C GLN A 72 -1.71 14.71 -9.06
N GLN A 73 -1.59 14.49 -10.36
CA GLN A 73 -2.30 15.27 -11.38
C GLN A 73 -3.82 15.18 -11.16
N HIS A 74 -4.37 13.97 -11.13
CA HIS A 74 -5.81 13.74 -10.93
C HIS A 74 -6.28 14.31 -9.59
N GLY A 75 -5.55 14.04 -8.50
CA GLY A 75 -5.91 14.52 -7.17
C GLY A 75 -5.96 16.05 -7.05
N LYS A 76 -5.00 16.76 -7.65
CA LYS A 76 -4.96 18.23 -7.63
C LYS A 76 -5.97 18.87 -8.59
N SER A 77 -6.16 18.30 -9.78
CA SER A 77 -7.05 18.88 -10.79
C SER A 77 -8.52 18.62 -10.50
N SER A 78 -8.86 17.39 -10.08
CA SER A 78 -10.24 16.95 -9.90
C SER A 78 -10.77 17.25 -8.50
N TYR A 79 -9.87 17.33 -7.51
CA TYR A 79 -10.25 17.52 -6.10
C TYR A 79 -9.44 18.63 -5.39
N PRO A 80 -9.34 19.84 -5.97
CA PRO A 80 -8.45 20.92 -5.50
C PRO A 80 -8.75 21.43 -4.09
N ASN A 81 -9.99 21.28 -3.61
CA ASN A 81 -10.46 21.81 -2.32
C ASN A 81 -10.75 20.72 -1.29
N THR A 82 -10.01 19.62 -1.36
CA THR A 82 -10.21 18.42 -0.53
C THR A 82 -8.87 17.95 0.05
N GLY A 83 -8.90 16.95 0.91
CA GLY A 83 -7.66 16.34 1.42
C GLY A 83 -6.77 15.70 0.35
N PHE A 84 -7.27 15.41 -0.85
CA PHE A 84 -6.39 14.99 -1.95
C PHE A 84 -5.38 16.09 -2.29
N ALA A 85 -5.82 17.35 -2.46
CA ALA A 85 -4.91 18.46 -2.69
C ALA A 85 -3.91 18.65 -1.54
N THR A 86 -4.36 18.46 -0.29
CA THR A 86 -3.48 18.47 0.89
C THR A 86 -2.43 17.38 0.84
N ALA A 87 -2.80 16.14 0.51
CA ALA A 87 -1.91 14.98 0.49
C ALA A 87 -0.73 15.14 -0.48
N PHE A 88 -0.87 15.98 -1.52
CA PHE A 88 0.19 16.25 -2.50
C PHE A 88 0.99 17.53 -2.25
N LYS A 89 0.84 18.19 -1.09
CA LYS A 89 1.62 19.40 -0.75
C LYS A 89 3.10 19.10 -0.50
N GLN A 90 3.45 17.87 -0.13
CA GLN A 90 4.83 17.46 0.20
C GLN A 90 5.58 16.81 -0.98
N ASN A 91 5.28 17.23 -2.22
CA ASN A 91 5.87 16.68 -3.45
C ASN A 91 5.61 15.19 -3.70
N GLN A 92 4.62 14.60 -3.02
CA GLN A 92 4.16 13.25 -3.31
C GLN A 92 3.66 13.15 -4.75
N LYS A 93 4.03 12.08 -5.45
CA LYS A 93 3.55 11.76 -6.81
C LYS A 93 2.30 10.90 -6.78
N CYS A 94 2.13 10.07 -5.75
CA CYS A 94 0.99 9.19 -5.62
C CYS A 94 0.63 8.95 -4.15
N VAL A 95 -0.65 8.72 -3.87
CA VAL A 95 -1.16 8.40 -2.52
C VAL A 95 -2.12 7.23 -2.60
N ILE A 96 -2.33 6.52 -1.48
CA ILE A 96 -3.37 5.51 -1.38
C ILE A 96 -4.59 6.08 -0.69
N PHE A 97 -5.77 5.68 -1.12
CA PHE A 97 -7.02 5.94 -0.40
C PHE A 97 -7.89 4.69 -0.35
N ASN A 98 -8.87 4.71 0.53
CA ASN A 98 -9.74 3.58 0.77
C ASN A 98 -10.90 3.52 -0.24
N LEU A 99 -10.88 2.53 -1.12
CA LEU A 99 -11.86 2.37 -2.18
C LEU A 99 -13.24 1.99 -1.63
N GLY A 100 -14.29 2.65 -2.13
CA GLY A 100 -15.69 2.37 -1.76
C GLY A 100 -15.99 2.63 -0.28
N CYS A 101 -15.23 3.53 0.36
CA CYS A 101 -15.32 3.83 1.79
C CYS A 101 -15.09 2.62 2.72
N GLN A 102 -14.55 1.52 2.22
CA GLN A 102 -14.26 0.32 3.01
C GLN A 102 -12.94 0.47 3.77
N PRO A 103 -12.64 -0.35 4.79
CA PRO A 103 -11.33 -0.32 5.45
C PRO A 103 -10.21 -0.76 4.51
N ILE A 104 -9.09 -0.03 4.45
CA ILE A 104 -7.86 -0.49 3.79
C ILE A 104 -7.24 -1.57 4.65
N LYS A 105 -6.84 -2.68 4.04
CA LYS A 105 -6.04 -3.71 4.71
C LYS A 105 -4.76 -4.00 3.93
N LEU A 106 -3.68 -4.20 4.66
CA LEU A 106 -2.46 -4.82 4.16
C LEU A 106 -2.11 -6.02 5.03
N HIS A 107 -1.69 -7.11 4.39
CA HIS A 107 -1.31 -8.36 5.05
C HIS A 107 -0.03 -8.90 4.43
N ASP A 108 0.96 -9.27 5.26
CA ASP A 108 2.12 -10.03 4.82
C ASP A 108 1.78 -11.53 4.85
N PRO A 109 1.62 -12.18 3.69
CA PRO A 109 1.22 -13.59 3.64
C PRO A 109 2.32 -14.56 4.10
N ARG A 110 3.54 -14.07 4.38
CA ARG A 110 4.71 -14.92 4.67
C ARG A 110 5.14 -14.88 6.13
N ASN A 111 5.01 -13.75 6.80
CA ASN A 111 5.52 -13.56 8.16
C ASN A 111 4.84 -12.39 8.88
N THR A 112 5.31 -12.10 10.10
CA THR A 112 5.00 -10.86 10.81
C THR A 112 5.96 -9.73 10.45
N PHE A 113 5.53 -8.50 10.68
CA PHE A 113 6.27 -7.27 10.49
C PHE A 113 6.10 -6.30 11.66
N CYS A 114 6.90 -5.24 11.63
CA CYS A 114 6.83 -4.14 12.57
C CYS A 114 6.45 -2.86 11.83
N ILE A 115 5.42 -2.15 12.31
CA ILE A 115 5.02 -0.83 11.81
C ILE A 115 5.43 0.23 12.82
N LEU A 116 6.25 1.17 12.37
CA LEU A 116 6.73 2.30 13.19
C LEU A 116 5.71 3.42 13.17
N SER A 117 5.36 3.90 11.97
CA SER A 117 4.46 5.03 11.79
C SER A 117 3.77 5.03 10.43
N PHE A 118 2.75 5.87 10.31
CA PHE A 118 2.12 6.19 9.03
C PHE A 118 1.77 7.66 8.94
N GLU A 119 1.65 8.15 7.71
CA GLU A 119 1.17 9.50 7.39
C GLU A 119 -0.21 9.43 6.75
N ALA A 120 -1.14 10.25 7.25
CA ALA A 120 -2.49 10.27 6.73
C ALA A 120 -3.19 11.63 6.79
N THR A 121 -4.20 11.76 5.95
CA THR A 121 -5.22 12.83 5.93
C THR A 121 -6.58 12.24 5.49
N CYS A 122 -7.62 13.06 5.35
CA CYS A 122 -8.94 12.64 4.87
C CYS A 122 -9.46 13.56 3.77
N ALA A 123 -10.22 13.05 2.79
CA ALA A 123 -10.52 13.81 1.57
C ALA A 123 -11.72 14.76 1.68
N PHE A 124 -12.93 14.19 1.77
CA PHE A 124 -14.19 14.93 1.58
C PHE A 124 -14.92 15.27 2.89
N GLN A 125 -14.40 14.81 4.01
CA GLN A 125 -14.87 15.12 5.35
C GLN A 125 -13.73 15.63 6.21
N ASP A 126 -14.05 16.50 7.16
CA ASP A 126 -13.17 16.84 8.27
C ASP A 126 -13.44 15.96 9.48
N GLU A 127 -12.52 15.93 10.43
CA GLU A 127 -12.71 15.20 11.69
C GLU A 127 -13.04 13.71 11.56
N VAL A 128 -12.55 13.05 10.50
CA VAL A 128 -12.75 11.62 10.30
C VAL A 128 -12.04 10.85 11.41
N ILE A 129 -12.76 9.95 12.06
CA ILE A 129 -12.18 9.07 13.08
C ILE A 129 -11.61 7.84 12.39
N LEU A 130 -10.31 7.65 12.49
CA LEU A 130 -9.59 6.51 11.95
C LEU A 130 -9.31 5.51 13.07
N THR A 131 -9.85 4.30 12.96
CA THR A 131 -9.46 3.17 13.82
C THR A 131 -8.39 2.38 13.09
N VAL A 132 -7.22 2.21 13.69
CA VAL A 132 -6.12 1.40 13.17
C VAL A 132 -6.02 0.13 14.01
N THR A 133 -6.02 -1.03 13.37
CA THR A 133 -5.98 -2.33 14.05
C THR A 133 -4.86 -3.19 13.49
N GLY A 134 -3.98 -3.68 14.38
CA GLY A 134 -2.95 -4.65 14.07
C GLY A 134 -3.38 -6.05 14.52
N ARG A 135 -3.21 -7.05 13.65
CA ARG A 135 -3.60 -8.45 13.94
C ARG A 135 -2.42 -9.40 13.73
N ARG A 136 -2.52 -10.56 14.37
CA ARG A 136 -1.66 -11.73 14.15
C ARG A 136 -2.54 -12.96 14.03
N ALA A 137 -2.42 -13.70 12.93
CA ALA A 137 -3.23 -14.88 12.62
C ALA A 137 -4.73 -14.63 12.80
N GLY A 138 -5.20 -13.46 12.33
CA GLY A 138 -6.61 -13.03 12.43
C GLY A 138 -7.06 -12.54 13.82
N LYS A 139 -6.21 -12.64 14.86
CA LYS A 139 -6.51 -12.11 16.20
C LYS A 139 -6.01 -10.68 16.34
N THR A 140 -6.87 -9.78 16.82
CA THR A 140 -6.46 -8.41 17.20
C THR A 140 -5.43 -8.43 18.31
N ILE A 141 -4.28 -7.79 18.07
CA ILE A 141 -3.21 -7.61 19.05
C ILE A 141 -3.22 -6.19 19.60
N GLN A 142 -3.33 -5.19 18.70
CA GLN A 142 -3.35 -3.78 19.07
C GLN A 142 -4.45 -3.02 18.31
N THR A 143 -4.98 -1.96 18.92
CA THR A 143 -5.91 -1.04 18.28
C THR A 143 -5.72 0.36 18.84
N VAL A 144 -5.72 1.36 17.96
CA VAL A 144 -5.64 2.78 18.31
C VAL A 144 -6.63 3.56 17.46
N ILE A 145 -7.06 4.71 17.97
CA ILE A 145 -8.00 5.60 17.30
C ILE A 145 -7.33 6.97 17.14
N PHE A 146 -7.42 7.52 15.94
CA PHE A 146 -6.95 8.86 15.60
C PHE A 146 -8.09 9.69 15.01
N THR A 147 -7.90 11.00 15.01
CA THR A 147 -8.75 11.94 14.29
C THR A 147 -7.94 12.56 13.17
N LEU A 148 -8.46 12.47 11.95
CA LEU A 148 -7.87 13.06 10.76
C LEU A 148 -8.53 14.40 10.44
N ARG A 149 -7.78 15.23 9.72
CA ARG A 149 -8.19 16.56 9.25
C ARG A 149 -7.83 16.69 7.78
N TYR A 150 -8.73 17.25 6.97
CA TYR A 150 -8.51 17.31 5.51
C TYR A 150 -7.47 18.34 5.07
N HIS A 151 -7.16 19.33 5.92
CA HIS A 151 -6.28 20.45 5.59
C HIS A 151 -4.84 20.26 6.06
N GLU A 152 -4.53 19.16 6.75
CA GLU A 152 -3.19 18.79 7.19
C GLU A 152 -2.89 17.31 6.91
N ILE A 153 -1.60 17.01 6.71
CA ILE A 153 -1.06 15.65 6.75
C ILE A 153 -0.42 15.49 8.12
N LYS A 154 -0.72 14.39 8.81
CA LYS A 154 -0.14 14.10 10.12
C LYS A 154 0.54 12.75 10.13
N ILE A 155 1.69 12.70 10.80
CA ILE A 155 2.41 11.47 11.14
C ILE A 155 1.81 10.91 12.44
N PHE A 156 1.52 9.61 12.44
CA PHE A 156 1.00 8.86 13.57
C PHE A 156 1.94 7.73 13.92
N GLU A 157 2.49 7.79 15.13
CA GLU A 157 3.38 6.76 15.68
C GLU A 157 2.58 5.58 16.22
N LEU A 158 2.99 4.37 15.85
CA LEU A 158 2.42 3.11 16.32
C LEU A 158 3.45 2.32 17.13
N ASN A 159 4.64 2.08 16.54
CA ASN A 159 5.70 1.26 17.12
C ASN A 159 5.20 -0.14 17.52
N TRP A 160 4.42 -0.77 16.63
CA TRP A 160 3.88 -2.11 16.83
C TRP A 160 4.78 -3.15 16.17
N ASP A 161 4.96 -4.27 16.85
CA ASP A 161 5.69 -5.41 16.35
C ASP A 161 4.79 -6.64 16.22
N ASN A 162 5.32 -7.67 15.56
CA ASN A 162 4.74 -9.01 15.55
C ASN A 162 3.27 -9.09 15.08
N ILE A 163 2.91 -8.25 14.11
CA ILE A 163 1.62 -8.29 13.41
C ILE A 163 1.80 -8.82 11.98
N ASP A 164 0.82 -9.50 11.42
CA ASP A 164 0.80 -9.91 10.02
C ASP A 164 -0.23 -9.12 9.19
N GLU A 165 -1.16 -8.43 9.82
CA GLU A 165 -2.17 -7.60 9.15
C GLU A 165 -2.31 -6.24 9.84
N LEU A 166 -2.46 -5.19 9.03
CA LEU A 166 -2.78 -3.83 9.46
C LEU A 166 -4.04 -3.35 8.72
N GLU A 167 -5.01 -2.82 9.46
CA GLU A 167 -6.28 -2.31 8.94
C GLU A 167 -6.50 -0.85 9.32
N PHE A 168 -6.92 -0.03 8.35
CA PHE A 168 -7.28 1.37 8.52
C PHE A 168 -8.78 1.54 8.25
N SER A 169 -9.56 1.75 9.31
CA SER A 169 -11.03 1.76 9.26
C SER A 169 -11.60 3.14 9.62
N PRO A 170 -12.09 3.93 8.64
CA PRO A 170 -12.69 5.23 8.92
C PRO A 170 -14.13 5.14 9.41
N LYS A 171 -14.49 6.06 10.30
CA LYS A 171 -15.86 6.28 10.78
C LYS A 171 -16.10 7.75 11.13
N GLY A 172 -17.37 8.13 11.21
CA GLY A 172 -17.76 9.51 11.54
C GLY A 172 -17.22 10.53 10.54
N GLY A 173 -17.03 11.76 11.02
CA GLY A 173 -16.57 12.91 10.24
C GLY A 173 -17.67 13.97 10.06
N LYS A 174 -17.24 15.14 9.58
CA LYS A 174 -18.07 16.31 9.29
C LYS A 174 -17.92 16.64 7.81
N GLN A 175 -19.04 16.70 7.11
CA GLN A 175 -19.09 17.08 5.70
C GLN A 175 -18.38 18.41 5.46
N LEU A 176 -17.51 18.47 4.44
CA LEU A 176 -16.92 19.73 4.01
C LEU A 176 -17.97 20.57 3.26
N ALA A 177 -18.06 21.87 3.57
CA ALA A 177 -18.92 22.79 2.82
C ALA A 177 -18.49 22.93 1.34
N THR A 178 -17.23 22.61 1.03
CA THR A 178 -16.64 22.67 -0.31
C THR A 178 -16.81 21.39 -1.12
N SER A 179 -17.40 20.34 -0.55
CA SER A 179 -17.59 19.04 -1.20
C SER A 179 -19.06 18.63 -1.13
N THR A 180 -19.61 18.16 -2.25
CA THR A 180 -20.91 17.45 -2.25
C THR A 180 -20.76 15.97 -1.93
N ASP A 181 -19.53 15.45 -1.96
CA ASP A 181 -19.23 14.05 -1.70
C ASP A 181 -19.16 13.81 -0.19
N ALA A 182 -19.94 12.85 0.31
CA ALA A 182 -19.99 12.45 1.72
C ALA A 182 -19.12 11.23 2.02
N ASP A 183 -18.23 10.86 1.10
CA ASP A 183 -17.37 9.71 1.25
C ASP A 183 -16.30 9.92 2.32
N ARG A 184 -16.15 8.91 3.18
CA ARG A 184 -15.17 8.87 4.26
C ARG A 184 -13.85 8.34 3.75
N HIS A 185 -13.25 9.11 2.86
CA HIS A 185 -11.95 8.78 2.33
C HIS A 185 -10.83 9.14 3.29
N VAL A 186 -10.03 8.14 3.65
CA VAL A 186 -8.73 8.25 4.31
C VAL A 186 -7.68 8.13 3.24
N ILE A 187 -6.70 9.02 3.29
CA ILE A 187 -5.57 9.04 2.36
C ILE A 187 -4.32 8.72 3.17
N LEU A 188 -3.54 7.74 2.71
CA LEU A 188 -2.23 7.37 3.23
C LEU A 188 -1.16 7.86 2.26
N THR A 189 -0.16 8.59 2.78
CA THR A 189 0.97 9.10 1.97
C THR A 189 2.23 8.28 2.20
N THR A 190 2.48 7.87 3.44
CA THR A 190 3.69 7.12 3.82
C THR A 190 3.38 6.04 4.85
N LEU A 191 4.03 4.89 4.75
CA LEU A 191 4.10 3.84 5.78
C LEU A 191 5.57 3.51 6.08
N ASN A 192 5.93 3.43 7.36
CA ASN A 192 7.29 3.14 7.82
C ASN A 192 7.35 1.86 8.66
N PHE A 193 8.26 0.96 8.30
CA PHE A 193 8.49 -0.37 8.88
C PHE A 193 9.96 -0.52 9.31
N SER A 194 10.26 -1.43 10.24
CA SER A 194 11.64 -1.76 10.67
C SER A 194 12.20 -3.04 10.06
#